data_AF-A0A7C5J936-F1
#
_entry.id   AF-A0A7C5J936-F1
#
_cell.length_a   1.000
_cell.length_b   1.000
_cell.length_c   1.000
_cell.angle_alpha   90.00
_cell.angle_beta   90.00
_cell.angle_gamma   90.00
#
_symmetry.space_group_name_H-M   'P 1'
#
loop_
_entity.id
_entity.type
_entity.pdbx_description
1 polymer ?
#
loop_
_entity_poly.entity_id
_entity_poly.type
_entity_poly.pdbx_seq_one_letter_code
_entity_poly.pdbx_strand_id
1 'polypeptide(L)'
;MRKTTTRQLSLAVFAAFVAAAPLVMAAQNRASPSGSAEYIRVGKMLFFRGDDGVTGRELWKTDGSRGGTVLVKDIHPGPAGSVPANFVLLDGLLYFTADDGSSGRELWRSDGTAAGTVRVKDIRPGGAGSDPAFLTRVGKQIFFRADDGKHGRELWRSDGSTKGTVLVRDINPGRGSASPVLVKAADDHLRFSADDGDRVRRLWISDGTAAGTRPLDHVPVAGKEETDPSRPSIRKLSHAELADKPRL
;
A
#
# COMPACT_ATOMS: atom_id res chain seq x y z
N MET A 1 -19.21 10.64 -63.12
CA MET A 1 -18.06 11.16 -62.35
C MET A 1 -18.50 11.39 -60.90
N ARG A 2 -18.11 10.51 -59.96
CA ARG A 2 -18.40 10.69 -58.53
C ARG A 2 -17.24 11.47 -57.91
N LYS A 3 -17.53 12.63 -57.31
CA LYS A 3 -16.58 13.37 -56.46
C LYS A 3 -16.83 12.93 -55.02
N THR A 4 -15.85 12.27 -54.42
CA THR A 4 -15.87 11.86 -53.01
C THR A 4 -15.28 13.01 -52.20
N THR A 5 -16.10 13.69 -51.40
CA THR A 5 -15.66 14.75 -50.51
C THR A 5 -15.35 14.17 -49.13
N THR A 6 -14.09 14.24 -48.74
CA THR A 6 -13.57 13.96 -47.40
C THR A 6 -14.25 14.88 -46.37
N ARG A 7 -14.96 14.33 -45.38
CA ARG A 7 -15.39 15.08 -44.19
C ARG A 7 -14.35 14.90 -43.08
N GLN A 8 -13.62 15.96 -42.78
CA GLN A 8 -12.97 16.17 -41.49
C GLN A 8 -14.03 16.14 -40.39
N LEU A 9 -13.85 15.33 -39.34
CA LEU A 9 -14.58 15.52 -38.09
C LEU A 9 -13.90 16.65 -37.31
N SER A 10 -14.52 17.81 -37.29
CA SER A 10 -14.15 18.90 -36.39
C SER A 10 -14.65 18.62 -34.98
N LEU A 11 -13.72 18.77 -34.04
CA LEU A 11 -13.88 18.76 -32.60
C LEU A 11 -14.68 19.99 -32.16
N ALA A 12 -15.92 19.84 -31.69
CA ALA A 12 -16.59 20.72 -30.71
C ALA A 12 -18.11 20.44 -30.65
N VAL A 13 -18.61 20.04 -29.48
CA VAL A 13 -19.89 20.56 -28.97
C VAL A 13 -19.70 20.81 -27.47
N PHE A 14 -19.76 22.09 -27.09
CA PHE A 14 -19.71 22.57 -25.72
C PHE A 14 -21.03 23.27 -25.40
N ALA A 15 -21.55 23.00 -24.19
CA ALA A 15 -22.52 23.73 -23.37
C ALA A 15 -24.04 23.77 -23.69
N ALA A 16 -24.81 23.18 -22.75
CA ALA A 16 -25.82 23.79 -21.83
C ALA A 16 -27.06 22.86 -21.68
N PHE A 17 -27.74 22.61 -20.54
CA PHE A 17 -28.26 23.46 -19.44
C PHE A 17 -28.69 22.59 -18.19
N VAL A 18 -28.37 23.06 -16.97
CA VAL A 18 -29.12 23.12 -15.66
C VAL A 18 -29.49 21.90 -14.75
N ALA A 19 -29.05 22.04 -13.49
CA ALA A 19 -29.58 21.59 -12.16
C ALA A 19 -29.71 20.10 -11.79
N ALA A 20 -28.61 19.51 -11.37
CA ALA A 20 -28.41 18.85 -10.07
C ALA A 20 -26.89 18.60 -9.97
N ALA A 21 -26.27 18.92 -8.84
CA ALA A 21 -24.82 18.97 -8.60
C ALA A 21 -24.00 18.13 -9.60
N PRO A 22 -23.14 18.75 -10.44
CA PRO A 22 -22.26 17.96 -11.28
C PRO A 22 -21.33 17.21 -10.33
N LEU A 23 -21.36 15.87 -10.37
CA LEU A 23 -20.22 15.07 -9.92
C LEU A 23 -19.04 15.54 -10.76
N VAL A 24 -18.29 16.51 -10.24
CA VAL A 24 -17.04 16.95 -10.84
C VAL A 24 -16.06 15.83 -10.56
N MET A 25 -15.95 14.93 -11.53
CA MET A 25 -14.79 14.05 -11.67
C MET A 25 -13.60 14.94 -12.06
N ALA A 26 -13.10 15.72 -11.10
CA ALA A 26 -11.74 16.25 -11.15
C ALA A 26 -10.81 15.18 -10.60
N ALA A 27 -10.77 14.02 -11.27
CA ALA A 27 -9.59 13.16 -11.20
C ALA A 27 -8.48 13.94 -11.91
N GLN A 28 -7.83 14.87 -11.19
CA GLN A 28 -6.62 15.48 -11.72
C GLN A 28 -5.63 14.35 -11.95
N ASN A 29 -5.22 14.19 -13.20
CA ASN A 29 -4.19 13.26 -13.61
C ASN A 29 -2.84 13.76 -13.08
N ARG A 30 -2.65 13.68 -11.76
CA ARG A 30 -1.37 13.85 -11.09
C ARG A 30 -1.05 12.50 -10.51
N ALA A 31 -0.09 11.81 -11.13
CA ALA A 31 0.67 10.81 -10.39
C ALA A 31 1.27 11.55 -9.19
N SER A 32 0.63 11.43 -8.03
CA SER A 32 1.21 11.92 -6.79
C SER A 32 2.53 11.17 -6.61
N PRO A 33 3.67 11.86 -6.43
CA PRO A 33 4.95 11.21 -6.23
C PRO A 33 5.00 10.36 -4.94
N SER A 34 3.93 10.36 -4.14
CA SER A 34 3.67 9.48 -2.99
C SER A 34 2.92 8.17 -3.30
N GLY A 35 2.53 7.90 -4.55
CA GLY A 35 2.01 6.60 -4.99
C GLY A 35 0.55 6.26 -4.62
N SER A 36 -0.20 7.11 -3.92
CA SER A 36 -1.63 6.83 -3.66
C SER A 36 -2.48 7.25 -4.85
N ALA A 37 -2.94 6.28 -5.64
CA ALA A 37 -3.96 6.51 -6.65
C ALA A 37 -5.29 6.92 -5.98
N GLU A 38 -5.88 8.05 -6.38
CA GLU A 38 -7.18 8.52 -5.88
C GLU A 38 -8.35 7.64 -6.37
N TYR A 39 -8.07 6.79 -7.36
CA TYR A 39 -8.98 5.83 -7.94
C TYR A 39 -8.20 4.61 -8.42
N ILE A 40 -8.90 3.48 -8.60
CA ILE A 40 -8.31 2.25 -9.15
C ILE A 40 -9.32 1.52 -10.03
N ARG A 41 -8.86 0.95 -11.14
CA ARG A 41 -9.70 0.17 -12.03
C ARG A 41 -9.72 -1.30 -11.60
N VAL A 42 -10.91 -1.87 -11.45
CA VAL A 42 -11.14 -3.29 -11.15
C VAL A 42 -12.08 -3.85 -12.21
N GLY A 43 -11.52 -4.60 -13.17
CA GLY A 43 -12.27 -5.03 -14.35
C GLY A 43 -12.83 -3.86 -15.15
N LYS A 44 -14.16 -3.78 -15.24
CA LYS A 44 -14.89 -2.69 -15.91
C LYS A 44 -15.26 -1.53 -14.99
N MET A 45 -15.06 -1.67 -13.69
CA MET A 45 -15.42 -0.64 -12.70
C MET A 45 -14.21 0.21 -12.35
N LEU A 46 -14.45 1.48 -12.07
CA LEU A 46 -13.53 2.36 -11.36
C LEU A 46 -14.00 2.48 -9.91
N PHE A 47 -13.10 2.29 -8.96
CA PHE A 47 -13.31 2.56 -7.54
C PHE A 47 -12.59 3.84 -7.17
N PHE A 48 -13.22 4.68 -6.34
CA PHE A 48 -12.68 5.99 -5.99
C PHE A 48 -13.27 6.47 -4.65
N ARG A 49 -12.65 7.50 -4.08
CA ARG A 49 -13.24 8.23 -2.94
C ARG A 49 -14.27 9.21 -3.48
N GLY A 50 -15.53 9.04 -3.10
CA GLY A 50 -16.64 9.90 -3.52
C GLY A 50 -17.37 10.51 -2.32
N ASP A 51 -18.09 11.60 -2.56
CA ASP A 51 -18.87 12.33 -1.56
C ASP A 51 -20.18 12.81 -2.20
N ASP A 52 -21.31 12.48 -1.58
CA ASP A 52 -22.64 12.89 -2.02
C ASP A 52 -23.20 14.08 -1.21
N GLY A 53 -22.43 14.62 -0.27
CA GLY A 53 -22.83 15.67 0.67
C GLY A 53 -23.68 15.18 1.84
N VAL A 54 -23.95 13.88 1.95
CA VAL A 54 -24.77 13.26 3.00
C VAL A 54 -23.98 12.24 3.81
N THR A 55 -23.32 11.29 3.16
CA THR A 55 -22.49 10.24 3.79
C THR A 55 -21.03 10.63 3.93
N GLY A 56 -20.68 11.86 3.56
CA GLY A 56 -19.29 12.31 3.49
C GLY A 56 -18.46 11.48 2.51
N ARG A 57 -17.14 11.52 2.69
CA ARG A 57 -16.18 10.85 1.78
C ARG A 57 -16.10 9.35 2.05
N GLU A 58 -16.66 8.56 1.14
CA GLU A 58 -16.79 7.11 1.23
C GLU A 58 -16.20 6.37 0.03
N LEU A 59 -16.30 5.04 0.00
CA LEU A 59 -15.89 4.22 -1.14
C LEU A 59 -17.02 4.19 -2.17
N TRP A 60 -16.73 4.65 -3.38
CA TRP A 60 -17.65 4.67 -4.50
C TRP A 60 -17.13 3.84 -5.66
N LYS A 61 -18.04 3.39 -6.53
CA LYS A 61 -17.70 2.75 -7.80
C LYS A 61 -18.49 3.33 -8.96
N THR A 62 -17.93 3.27 -10.17
CA THR A 62 -18.60 3.67 -11.41
C THR A 62 -18.23 2.76 -12.58
N ASP A 63 -19.17 2.54 -13.50
CA ASP A 63 -18.93 1.95 -14.83
C ASP A 63 -18.79 3.01 -15.93
N GLY A 64 -18.78 4.29 -15.56
CA GLY A 64 -18.77 5.44 -16.47
C GLY A 64 -20.17 6.00 -16.79
N SER A 65 -21.24 5.36 -16.33
CA SER A 65 -22.61 5.87 -16.45
C SER A 65 -23.08 6.57 -15.18
N ARG A 66 -24.07 7.46 -15.30
CA ARG A 66 -24.69 8.12 -14.14
C ARG A 66 -25.36 7.10 -13.21
N GLY A 67 -26.06 6.11 -13.76
CA GLY A 67 -26.75 5.07 -12.97
C GLY A 67 -25.81 4.05 -12.34
N GLY A 68 -24.65 3.80 -12.95
CA GLY A 68 -23.63 2.90 -12.42
C GLY A 68 -22.67 3.56 -11.43
N THR A 69 -22.79 4.87 -11.18
CA THR A 69 -22.01 5.60 -10.18
C THR A 69 -22.71 5.54 -8.83
N VAL A 70 -22.23 4.67 -7.94
CA VAL A 70 -22.93 4.33 -6.69
C VAL A 70 -21.97 4.19 -5.52
N LEU A 71 -22.47 4.51 -4.33
CA LEU A 71 -21.83 4.23 -3.05
C LEU A 71 -21.67 2.70 -2.91
N VAL A 72 -20.46 2.25 -2.54
CA VAL A 72 -20.21 0.83 -2.27
C VAL A 72 -20.71 0.46 -0.87
N LYS A 73 -20.34 1.28 0.12
CA LYS A 73 -20.76 1.16 1.51
C LYS A 73 -20.55 2.50 2.22
N ASP A 74 -21.49 2.88 3.07
CA ASP A 74 -21.30 3.90 4.09
C ASP A 74 -20.51 3.27 5.25
N ILE A 75 -19.18 3.37 5.22
CA ILE A 75 -18.30 2.71 6.19
C ILE A 75 -18.32 3.45 7.53
N HIS A 76 -18.32 4.78 7.50
CA HIS A 76 -18.46 5.63 8.67
C HIS A 76 -19.71 6.51 8.53
N PRO A 77 -20.84 6.06 9.10
CA PRO A 77 -22.12 6.73 8.91
C PRO A 77 -22.11 8.22 9.24
N GLY A 78 -22.64 9.01 8.30
CA GLY A 78 -22.82 10.44 8.44
C GLY A 78 -21.76 11.28 7.73
N PRO A 79 -21.79 12.62 7.88
CA PRO A 79 -21.04 13.53 7.01
C PRO A 79 -19.53 13.49 7.20
N ALA A 80 -19.01 12.82 8.24
CA ALA A 80 -17.57 12.68 8.45
C ALA A 80 -16.94 11.77 7.39
N GLY A 81 -17.62 10.66 7.07
CA GLY A 81 -17.16 9.63 6.15
C GLY A 81 -15.88 8.92 6.59
N SER A 82 -15.53 7.87 5.85
CA SER A 82 -14.42 6.96 6.16
C SER A 82 -13.07 7.34 5.52
N VAL A 83 -13.11 8.29 4.58
CA VAL A 83 -11.99 8.83 3.81
C VAL A 83 -11.06 7.73 3.22
N PRO A 84 -11.58 6.81 2.38
CA PRO A 84 -10.80 5.68 1.84
C PRO A 84 -9.55 6.10 1.06
N ALA A 85 -8.42 5.43 1.29
CA ALA A 85 -7.14 5.76 0.67
C ALA A 85 -6.28 4.51 0.38
N ASN A 86 -5.13 4.72 -0.28
CA ASN A 86 -4.10 3.70 -0.51
C ASN A 86 -4.62 2.45 -1.24
N PHE A 87 -5.30 2.64 -2.38
CA PHE A 87 -5.89 1.54 -3.12
C PHE A 87 -4.87 0.58 -3.73
N VAL A 88 -5.06 -0.72 -3.49
CA VAL A 88 -4.27 -1.80 -4.10
C VAL A 88 -5.16 -3.00 -4.40
N LEU A 89 -4.79 -3.82 -5.39
CA LEU A 89 -5.50 -5.06 -5.71
C LEU A 89 -4.72 -6.28 -5.25
N LEU A 90 -5.43 -7.29 -4.74
CA LEU A 90 -4.90 -8.62 -4.49
C LEU A 90 -6.03 -9.63 -4.77
N ASP A 91 -5.75 -10.61 -5.62
CA ASP A 91 -6.67 -11.70 -5.99
C ASP A 91 -8.07 -11.24 -6.39
N GLY A 92 -8.15 -10.13 -7.15
CA GLY A 92 -9.41 -9.58 -7.66
C GLY A 92 -10.21 -8.75 -6.66
N LEU A 93 -9.77 -8.66 -5.40
CA LEU A 93 -10.37 -7.80 -4.38
C LEU A 93 -9.62 -6.47 -4.27
N LEU A 94 -10.38 -5.41 -3.99
CA LEU A 94 -9.84 -4.09 -3.63
C LEU A 94 -9.44 -4.08 -2.16
N TYR A 95 -8.22 -3.63 -1.87
CA TYR A 95 -7.73 -3.35 -0.53
C TYR A 95 -7.41 -1.87 -0.39
N PHE A 96 -7.71 -1.32 0.78
CA PHE A 96 -7.64 0.11 1.04
C PHE A 96 -7.60 0.39 2.54
N THR A 97 -7.39 1.64 2.90
CA THR A 97 -7.42 2.09 4.30
C THR A 97 -8.60 2.99 4.52
N ALA A 98 -9.35 2.76 5.59
CA ALA A 98 -10.54 3.54 5.94
C ALA A 98 -10.74 3.54 7.46
N ASP A 99 -11.44 4.56 7.94
CA ASP A 99 -11.84 4.72 9.34
C ASP A 99 -13.35 4.49 9.44
N ASP A 100 -13.82 3.64 10.35
CA ASP A 100 -15.25 3.40 10.57
C ASP A 100 -15.86 4.28 11.67
N GLY A 101 -15.07 5.21 12.22
CA GLY A 101 -15.47 6.10 13.32
C GLY A 101 -15.38 5.46 14.70
N SER A 102 -15.09 4.16 14.80
CA SER A 102 -15.07 3.41 16.06
C SER A 102 -13.71 2.76 16.35
N SER A 103 -13.02 2.32 15.31
CA SER A 103 -11.78 1.54 15.39
C SER A 103 -10.58 2.27 14.79
N GLY A 104 -10.76 3.56 14.46
CA GLY A 104 -9.78 4.35 13.75
C GLY A 104 -9.47 3.78 12.36
N ARG A 105 -8.40 4.29 11.75
CA ARG A 105 -7.98 3.89 10.41
C ARG A 105 -7.32 2.52 10.41
N GLU A 106 -7.90 1.59 9.63
CA GLU A 106 -7.46 0.20 9.52
C GLU A 106 -7.36 -0.26 8.06
N LEU A 107 -6.91 -1.51 7.85
CA LEU A 107 -6.91 -2.16 6.53
C LEU A 107 -8.29 -2.75 6.23
N TRP A 108 -8.87 -2.39 5.09
CA TRP A 108 -10.16 -2.84 4.59
C TRP A 108 -10.02 -3.54 3.24
N ARG A 109 -11.01 -4.37 2.92
CA ARG A 109 -11.17 -5.00 1.61
C ARG A 109 -12.59 -4.87 1.09
N SER A 110 -12.76 -4.95 -0.22
CA SER A 110 -14.06 -4.93 -0.91
C SER A 110 -14.05 -5.79 -2.17
N ASP A 111 -15.16 -6.51 -2.39
CA ASP A 111 -15.49 -7.16 -3.67
C ASP A 111 -16.36 -6.27 -4.59
N GLY A 112 -16.61 -5.02 -4.17
CA GLY A 112 -17.48 -4.08 -4.85
C GLY A 112 -18.93 -4.08 -4.37
N THR A 113 -19.27 -4.85 -3.33
CA THR A 113 -20.58 -4.86 -2.67
C THR A 113 -20.48 -4.33 -1.24
N ALA A 114 -21.60 -3.85 -0.69
CA ALA A 114 -21.64 -3.42 0.70
C ALA A 114 -21.33 -4.57 1.68
N ALA A 115 -21.83 -5.78 1.40
CA ALA A 115 -21.62 -6.96 2.24
C ALA A 115 -20.16 -7.44 2.21
N GLY A 116 -19.51 -7.42 1.04
CA GLY A 116 -18.11 -7.79 0.89
C GLY A 116 -17.12 -6.68 1.28
N THR A 117 -17.61 -5.49 1.69
CA THR A 117 -16.76 -4.39 2.17
C THR A 117 -16.58 -4.48 3.68
N VAL A 118 -15.43 -5.00 4.10
CA VAL A 118 -15.14 -5.37 5.49
C VAL A 118 -13.71 -5.02 5.88
N ARG A 119 -13.50 -4.73 7.16
CA ARG A 119 -12.17 -4.62 7.76
C ARG A 119 -11.47 -5.97 7.75
N VAL A 120 -10.20 -6.00 7.34
CA VAL A 120 -9.40 -7.23 7.26
C VAL A 120 -9.01 -7.70 8.66
N LYS A 121 -8.56 -6.76 9.49
CA LYS A 121 -8.19 -6.97 10.88
C LYS A 121 -8.24 -5.64 11.61
N ASP A 122 -8.67 -5.67 12.86
CA ASP A 122 -8.44 -4.60 13.82
C ASP A 122 -7.02 -4.76 14.38
N ILE A 123 -6.03 -4.12 13.75
CA ILE A 123 -4.62 -4.29 14.14
C ILE A 123 -4.37 -3.59 15.48
N ARG A 124 -4.94 -2.40 15.67
CA ARG A 124 -4.88 -1.67 16.93
C ARG A 124 -6.29 -1.37 17.44
N PRO A 125 -6.82 -2.22 18.34
CA PRO A 125 -8.14 -2.03 18.89
C PRO A 125 -8.38 -0.65 19.50
N GLY A 126 -9.55 -0.08 19.20
CA GLY A 126 -10.01 1.23 19.68
C GLY A 126 -9.84 2.35 18.66
N GLY A 127 -10.35 3.55 18.99
CA GLY A 127 -10.48 4.65 18.03
C GLY A 127 -9.17 5.26 17.49
N ALA A 128 -8.01 4.83 17.98
CA ALA A 128 -6.73 5.29 17.44
C ALA A 128 -6.40 4.66 16.08
N GLY A 129 -6.78 3.39 15.88
CA GLY A 129 -6.44 2.62 14.68
C GLY A 129 -4.93 2.43 14.45
N SER A 130 -4.61 1.60 13.47
CA SER A 130 -3.22 1.22 13.15
C SER A 130 -2.55 2.09 12.09
N ASP A 131 -3.29 3.05 11.52
CA ASP A 131 -2.86 3.95 10.44
C ASP A 131 -2.08 3.26 9.30
N PRO A 132 -2.64 2.24 8.62
CA PRO A 132 -1.91 1.57 7.55
C PRO A 132 -1.53 2.54 6.42
N ALA A 133 -0.34 2.39 5.87
CA ALA A 133 0.16 3.23 4.80
C ALA A 133 1.09 2.48 3.84
N PHE A 134 1.30 3.07 2.65
CA PHE A 134 2.18 2.54 1.61
C PHE A 134 1.81 1.14 1.09
N LEU A 135 0.52 0.79 1.09
CA LEU A 135 0.03 -0.53 0.65
C LEU A 135 0.65 -0.92 -0.71
N THR A 136 1.48 -1.97 -0.68
CA THR A 136 2.26 -2.42 -1.82
C THR A 136 2.03 -3.92 -2.02
N ARG A 137 1.49 -4.31 -3.18
CA ARG A 137 1.34 -5.72 -3.51
C ARG A 137 2.68 -6.33 -3.95
N VAL A 138 3.05 -7.45 -3.35
CA VAL A 138 4.20 -8.29 -3.74
C VAL A 138 3.69 -9.73 -3.81
N GLY A 139 3.69 -10.34 -5.00
CA GLY A 139 3.13 -11.68 -5.20
C GLY A 139 1.68 -11.81 -4.72
N LYS A 140 1.46 -12.69 -3.74
CA LYS A 140 0.16 -12.97 -3.10
C LYS A 140 -0.06 -12.22 -1.78
N GLN A 141 0.73 -11.20 -1.51
CA GLN A 141 0.69 -10.45 -0.26
C GLN A 141 0.62 -8.94 -0.51
N ILE A 142 0.08 -8.23 0.46
CA ILE A 142 0.17 -6.78 0.57
C ILE A 142 1.08 -6.47 1.74
N PHE A 143 2.12 -5.69 1.49
CA PHE A 143 2.98 -5.11 2.51
C PHE A 143 2.56 -3.68 2.79
N PHE A 144 2.64 -3.27 4.05
CA PHE A 144 2.27 -1.93 4.48
C PHE A 144 2.96 -1.59 5.80
N ARG A 145 3.01 -0.29 6.10
CA ARG A 145 3.38 0.22 7.42
C ARG A 145 2.15 0.25 8.30
N ALA A 146 2.22 -0.18 9.55
CA ALA A 146 1.15 0.00 10.56
C ALA A 146 1.71 0.00 12.00
N ASP A 147 0.91 0.48 12.95
CA ASP A 147 1.22 0.53 14.39
C ASP A 147 0.15 -0.20 15.21
N ASP A 148 0.53 -1.24 15.95
CA ASP A 148 -0.37 -2.01 16.81
C ASP A 148 -0.49 -1.47 18.24
N GLY A 149 0.11 -0.30 18.52
CA GLY A 149 0.19 0.32 19.84
C GLY A 149 1.24 -0.29 20.77
N LYS A 150 1.97 -1.32 20.32
CA LYS A 150 3.01 -2.03 21.08
C LYS A 150 4.38 -1.87 20.46
N HIS A 151 4.47 -2.02 19.13
CA HIS A 151 5.73 -2.03 18.37
C HIS A 151 5.99 -0.73 17.61
N GLY A 152 5.09 0.27 17.72
CA GLY A 152 5.12 1.46 16.88
C GLY A 152 4.97 1.13 15.39
N ARG A 153 5.39 2.05 14.52
CA ARG A 153 5.19 1.94 13.07
C ARG A 153 6.22 1.02 12.42
N GLU A 154 5.81 -0.21 12.16
CA GLU A 154 6.65 -1.30 11.65
C GLU A 154 6.18 -1.85 10.30
N LEU A 155 6.90 -2.84 9.76
CA LEU A 155 6.52 -3.53 8.53
C LEU A 155 5.50 -4.64 8.81
N TRP A 156 4.33 -4.52 8.19
CA TRP A 156 3.24 -5.50 8.24
C TRP A 156 3.00 -6.11 6.87
N ARG A 157 2.40 -7.31 6.88
CA ARG A 157 1.89 -7.95 5.68
C ARG A 157 0.49 -8.51 5.89
N SER A 158 -0.23 -8.71 4.78
CA SER A 158 -1.52 -9.40 4.73
C SER A 158 -1.62 -10.26 3.47
N ASP A 159 -2.22 -11.44 3.60
CA ASP A 159 -2.72 -12.25 2.48
C ASP A 159 -4.22 -12.00 2.19
N GLY A 160 -4.80 -10.99 2.86
CA GLY A 160 -6.21 -10.66 2.79
C GLY A 160 -7.07 -11.27 3.89
N SER A 161 -6.52 -12.15 4.73
CA SER A 161 -7.21 -12.74 5.87
C SER A 161 -6.77 -12.09 7.20
N THR A 162 -7.63 -12.19 8.23
CA THR A 162 -7.27 -11.74 9.59
C THR A 162 -6.06 -12.48 10.15
N LYS A 163 -5.97 -13.81 9.92
CA LYS A 163 -4.86 -14.65 10.40
C LYS A 163 -3.55 -14.36 9.68
N GLY A 164 -3.61 -14.11 8.38
CA GLY A 164 -2.43 -13.75 7.57
C GLY A 164 -2.03 -12.29 7.65
N THR A 165 -2.77 -11.46 8.40
CA THR A 165 -2.41 -10.06 8.67
C THR A 165 -1.56 -9.95 9.92
N VAL A 166 -0.25 -9.83 9.72
CA VAL A 166 0.77 -9.99 10.78
C VAL A 166 1.91 -8.98 10.64
N LEU A 167 2.50 -8.63 11.78
CA LEU A 167 3.79 -7.97 11.86
C LEU A 167 4.83 -8.87 11.21
N VAL A 168 5.60 -8.35 10.25
CA VAL A 168 6.67 -9.12 9.58
C VAL A 168 7.86 -9.25 10.53
N ARG A 169 8.27 -8.13 11.12
CA ARG A 169 9.38 -8.01 12.06
C ARG A 169 9.25 -6.70 12.83
N ASP A 170 9.53 -6.74 14.13
CA ASP A 170 9.82 -5.55 14.93
C ASP A 170 11.25 -5.08 14.59
N ILE A 171 11.37 -4.14 13.64
CA ILE A 171 12.66 -3.70 13.09
C ILE A 171 13.32 -2.72 14.05
N ASN A 172 12.55 -1.81 14.66
CA ASN A 172 13.01 -0.91 15.72
C ASN A 172 12.40 -1.34 17.06
N PRO A 173 13.14 -2.12 17.88
CA PRO A 173 12.56 -2.89 18.97
C PRO A 173 11.73 -2.09 19.98
N GLY A 174 10.63 -2.70 20.44
CA GLY A 174 9.79 -2.16 21.49
C GLY A 174 8.91 -1.02 20.98
N ARG A 175 8.76 0.08 21.72
CA ARG A 175 7.89 1.20 21.29
C ARG A 175 8.53 2.11 20.24
N GLY A 176 9.67 1.70 19.66
CA GLY A 176 10.34 2.40 18.58
C GLY A 176 9.49 2.47 17.31
N SER A 177 9.98 3.09 16.25
CA SER A 177 9.27 3.05 14.97
C SER A 177 10.27 3.05 13.85
N ALA A 178 10.34 1.94 13.12
CA ALA A 178 11.18 1.82 11.95
C ALA A 178 10.69 2.68 10.78
N SER A 179 9.40 3.03 10.81
CA SER A 179 8.74 3.88 9.82
C SER A 179 9.10 3.48 8.38
N PRO A 180 8.82 2.22 7.98
CA PRO A 180 9.17 1.75 6.65
C PRO A 180 8.51 2.59 5.56
N VAL A 181 9.31 3.00 4.57
CA VAL A 181 8.82 3.63 3.35
C VAL A 181 9.07 2.63 2.22
N LEU A 182 7.97 2.07 1.71
CA LEU A 182 7.98 0.99 0.72
C LEU A 182 8.29 1.57 -0.66
N VAL A 183 9.30 1.02 -1.35
CA VAL A 183 9.85 1.60 -2.57
C VAL A 183 9.47 0.79 -3.81
N LYS A 184 9.60 -0.54 -3.77
CA LYS A 184 9.32 -1.37 -4.95
C LYS A 184 9.18 -2.86 -4.62
N ALA A 185 8.31 -3.54 -5.35
CA ALA A 185 8.26 -4.99 -5.49
C ALA A 185 9.21 -5.41 -6.64
N ALA A 186 10.15 -6.31 -6.40
CA ALA A 186 10.92 -6.97 -7.45
C ALA A 186 11.20 -8.42 -7.03
N ASP A 187 11.01 -9.37 -7.95
CA ASP A 187 11.40 -10.78 -7.76
C ASP A 187 10.85 -11.43 -6.47
N ASP A 188 9.54 -11.26 -6.20
CA ASP A 188 8.86 -11.70 -4.97
C ASP A 188 9.37 -11.12 -3.65
N HIS A 189 10.25 -10.11 -3.71
CA HIS A 189 10.75 -9.40 -2.54
C HIS A 189 10.31 -7.94 -2.53
N LEU A 190 10.07 -7.43 -1.33
CA LEU A 190 9.86 -6.03 -1.06
C LEU A 190 11.21 -5.34 -0.79
N ARG A 191 11.45 -4.19 -1.42
CA ARG A 191 12.53 -3.26 -1.03
C ARG A 191 11.94 -2.00 -0.41
N PHE A 192 12.51 -1.57 0.71
CA PHE A 192 12.00 -0.45 1.48
C PHE A 192 13.11 0.23 2.28
N SER A 193 12.91 1.50 2.68
CA SER A 193 13.80 2.14 3.65
C SER A 193 13.23 2.05 5.05
N ALA A 194 14.06 1.83 6.06
CA ALA A 194 13.68 1.78 7.48
C ALA A 194 14.85 2.10 8.40
N ASP A 195 14.54 2.47 9.64
CA ASP A 195 15.46 2.77 10.75
C ASP A 195 15.34 1.66 11.81
N ASP A 196 16.42 1.01 12.20
CA ASP A 196 16.41 -0.09 13.19
C ASP A 196 16.62 0.37 14.64
N GLY A 197 16.44 1.67 14.90
CA GLY A 197 16.53 2.27 16.23
C GLY A 197 17.78 3.11 16.44
N ASP A 198 18.69 3.14 15.47
CA ASP A 198 19.92 3.93 15.52
C ASP A 198 19.80 5.32 14.88
N ARG A 199 18.61 5.68 14.38
CA ARG A 199 18.31 6.95 13.70
C ARG A 199 18.91 7.07 12.31
N VAL A 200 19.37 5.97 11.72
CA VAL A 200 19.90 5.93 10.35
C VAL A 200 18.98 5.10 9.48
N ARG A 201 18.44 5.71 8.41
CA ARG A 201 17.62 4.97 7.44
C ARG A 201 18.53 4.19 6.49
N ARG A 202 18.29 2.88 6.43
CA ARG A 202 18.96 1.96 5.48
C ARG A 202 17.98 1.47 4.44
N LEU A 203 18.50 0.92 3.34
CA LEU A 203 17.70 0.12 2.41
C LEU A 203 17.59 -1.31 2.97
N TRP A 204 16.40 -1.89 2.90
CA TRP A 204 16.06 -3.22 3.40
C TRP A 204 15.43 -4.05 2.28
N ILE A 205 15.50 -5.37 2.46
CA ILE A 205 14.78 -6.35 1.66
C ILE A 205 13.94 -7.24 2.58
N SER A 206 12.77 -7.68 2.12
CA SER A 206 11.90 -8.63 2.82
C SER A 206 11.22 -9.59 1.85
N ASP A 207 11.14 -10.86 2.23
CA ASP A 207 10.33 -11.90 1.58
C ASP A 207 8.96 -12.12 2.28
N GLY A 208 8.63 -11.28 3.28
CA GLY A 208 7.43 -11.44 4.12
C GLY A 208 7.65 -12.24 5.40
N THR A 209 8.85 -12.75 5.64
CA THR A 209 9.20 -13.43 6.89
C THR A 209 10.13 -12.56 7.74
N ALA A 210 10.14 -12.79 9.06
CA ALA A 210 11.07 -12.11 9.95
C ALA A 210 12.54 -12.39 9.57
N ALA A 211 12.85 -13.64 9.19
CA ALA A 211 14.20 -14.09 8.84
C ALA A 211 14.69 -13.48 7.51
N GLY A 212 13.82 -13.39 6.50
CA GLY A 212 14.14 -12.78 5.21
C GLY A 212 14.08 -11.24 5.22
N THR A 213 13.69 -10.62 6.34
CA THR A 213 13.66 -9.16 6.49
C THR A 213 14.97 -8.65 7.08
N ARG A 214 15.81 -8.02 6.26
CA ARG A 214 17.17 -7.60 6.63
C ARG A 214 17.63 -6.36 5.86
N PRO A 215 18.62 -5.60 6.36
CA PRO A 215 19.22 -4.54 5.56
C PRO A 215 19.85 -5.12 4.29
N LEU A 216 19.74 -4.37 3.20
CA LEU A 216 20.52 -4.58 1.99
C LEU A 216 21.83 -3.85 2.25
N ASP A 217 22.87 -4.60 2.64
CA ASP A 217 24.15 -4.04 3.07
C ASP A 217 24.61 -2.90 2.16
N HIS A 218 24.88 -1.73 2.75
CA HIS A 218 25.87 -0.85 2.18
C HIS A 218 27.20 -1.61 2.24
N VAL A 219 27.98 -1.65 1.15
CA VAL A 219 29.40 -2.00 1.25
C VAL A 219 29.95 -1.21 2.44
N PRO A 220 30.59 -1.85 3.44
CA PRO A 220 31.14 -1.11 4.56
C PRO A 220 32.00 0.00 3.99
N VAL A 221 31.77 1.26 4.38
CA VAL A 221 32.79 2.28 4.16
C VAL A 221 33.99 1.75 4.93
N ALA A 222 34.99 1.25 4.21
CA ALA A 222 36.22 0.76 4.80
C ALA A 222 36.79 1.88 5.67
N GLY A 223 36.80 1.70 7.00
CA GLY A 223 37.38 2.71 7.87
C GLY A 223 36.88 2.81 9.31
N LYS A 224 35.85 2.06 9.75
CA LYS A 224 35.54 1.96 11.18
C LYS A 224 35.29 0.50 11.57
N GLU A 225 36.36 -0.17 11.99
CA GLU A 225 36.27 -1.42 12.75
C GLU A 225 35.61 -1.10 14.09
N GLU A 226 34.32 -1.41 14.22
CA GLU A 226 33.68 -1.56 15.52
C GLU A 226 33.99 -2.97 16.01
N THR A 227 34.90 -3.07 16.97
CA THR A 227 35.35 -4.32 17.56
C THR A 227 34.30 -4.80 18.56
N ASP A 228 33.34 -5.60 18.09
CA ASP A 228 32.46 -6.38 18.95
C ASP A 228 33.21 -7.63 19.45
N PRO A 229 33.55 -7.72 20.76
CA PRO A 229 34.31 -8.84 21.31
C PRO A 229 33.50 -10.14 21.43
N SER A 230 32.18 -10.12 21.16
CA SER A 230 31.31 -11.29 21.24
C SER A 230 31.12 -12.03 19.90
N ARG A 231 31.66 -11.47 18.81
CA ARG A 231 31.52 -12.05 17.47
C ARG A 231 32.66 -13.06 17.21
N PRO A 232 32.37 -14.35 16.95
CA PRO A 232 33.42 -15.30 16.60
C PRO A 232 34.12 -14.83 15.32
N SER A 233 35.45 -14.69 15.39
CA SER A 233 36.25 -14.21 14.27
C SER A 233 36.07 -15.13 13.06
N ILE A 234 35.55 -14.59 11.95
CA ILE A 234 35.56 -15.30 10.68
C ILE A 234 37.02 -15.36 10.24
N ARG A 235 37.65 -16.54 10.40
CA ARG A 235 39.01 -16.78 9.92
C ARG A 235 38.98 -16.59 8.40
N LYS A 236 39.61 -15.52 7.89
CA LYS A 236 39.89 -15.38 6.46
C LYS A 236 40.80 -16.55 6.07
N LEU A 237 40.28 -17.52 5.32
CA LEU A 237 41.11 -18.52 4.66
C LEU A 237 42.07 -17.78 3.73
N SER A 238 43.35 -18.12 3.83
CA SER A 238 44.36 -17.51 2.98
C SER A 238 44.20 -18.03 1.55
N HIS A 239 44.65 -17.26 0.56
CA HIS A 239 44.62 -17.65 -0.86
C HIS A 239 45.38 -18.97 -1.16
N ALA A 240 46.15 -19.48 -0.21
CA ALA A 240 46.87 -20.74 -0.30
C ALA A 240 46.01 -21.98 0.02
N GLU A 241 44.83 -21.84 0.63
CA GLU A 241 43.99 -22.97 1.09
C GLU A 241 42.88 -23.36 0.09
N LEU A 242 42.77 -22.70 -1.06
CA LEU A 242 41.77 -22.96 -2.10
C LEU A 242 42.26 -23.82 -3.28
N ALA A 243 43.53 -24.26 -3.26
CA ALA A 243 44.15 -24.90 -4.42
C ALA A 243 44.16 -26.44 -4.40
N ASP A 244 43.57 -27.12 -3.41
CA ASP A 244 43.68 -28.59 -3.32
C ASP A 244 42.35 -29.29 -3.06
N LYS A 245 41.44 -29.23 -4.05
CA LYS A 245 40.34 -30.19 -4.15
C LYS A 245 40.40 -30.90 -5.51
N PRO A 246 40.52 -32.24 -5.55
CA PRO A 246 40.49 -32.98 -6.80
C PRO A 246 39.10 -32.88 -7.43
N ARG A 247 39.06 -32.68 -8.76
CA ARG A 247 37.84 -32.78 -9.55
C ARG A 247 37.40 -34.25 -9.61
N LEU A 248 36.22 -34.54 -9.08
CA LEU A 248 35.33 -35.61 -9.51
C LEU A 248 33.91 -35.04 -9.62
#